data_AF-A0A8T1VDA2-F1
#
_entry.id   AF-A0A8T1VDA2-F1
#
_cell.length_a   1.000
_cell.length_b   1.000
_cell.length_c   1.000
_cell.angle_alpha   90.00
_cell.angle_beta   90.00
_cell.angle_gamma   90.00
#
_symmetry.space_group_name_H-M   'P 1'
#
loop_
_entity.id
_entity.type
_entity.pdbx_description
1 polymer ?
#
loop_
_entity_poly.entity_id
_entity_poly.type
_entity_poly.pdbx_seq_one_letter_code
_entity_poly.pdbx_strand_id
1 'polypeptide(L)'
;MNFVVEHGWAFYWGTSECLPWEILEACEIADRLGLTRPVVEQSQYNIFERTNVDFEYVDLYKKYKLGLSTPLSEGFEEHVAMADKLRPIAEEAG
;
A
#
# COMPACT_ATOMS: atom_id res chain seq x y z
N MET A 1 -14.22 -7.93 -7.49
CA MET A 1 -14.49 -6.48 -7.57
C MET A 1 -15.12 -6.04 -8.90
N ASN A 2 -14.83 -6.68 -10.03
CA ASN A 2 -15.36 -6.22 -11.34
C ASN A 2 -16.89 -6.06 -11.38
N PHE A 3 -17.65 -6.97 -10.77
CA PHE A 3 -19.11 -6.89 -10.68
C PHE A 3 -19.59 -5.51 -10.17
N VAL A 4 -19.08 -5.03 -9.02
CA VAL A 4 -19.56 -3.76 -8.44
C VAL A 4 -19.12 -2.54 -9.26
N VAL A 5 -17.99 -2.64 -9.96
CA VAL A 5 -17.51 -1.59 -10.86
C VAL A 5 -18.40 -1.51 -12.12
N GLU A 6 -18.72 -2.65 -12.73
CA GLU A 6 -19.61 -2.73 -13.90
C GLU A 6 -21.04 -2.27 -13.59
N HIS A 7 -21.51 -2.48 -12.36
CA HIS A 7 -22.81 -1.99 -11.90
C HIS A 7 -22.81 -0.50 -11.54
N GLY A 8 -21.66 0.18 -11.63
CA GLY A 8 -21.53 1.61 -11.31
C GLY A 8 -21.66 1.93 -9.82
N TRP A 9 -21.51 0.94 -8.94
CA TRP A 9 -21.56 1.14 -7.49
C TRP A 9 -20.23 1.63 -6.92
N ALA A 10 -19.14 1.40 -7.65
CA ALA A 10 -17.83 1.93 -7.38
C ALA A 10 -17.17 2.34 -8.71
N PHE A 11 -16.31 3.36 -8.67
CA PHE A 11 -15.54 3.77 -9.85
C PHE A 11 -14.28 2.93 -10.05
N TYR A 12 -13.69 2.44 -8.95
CA TYR A 12 -12.45 1.68 -8.92
C TYR A 12 -12.39 0.83 -7.66
N TRP A 13 -11.37 -0.02 -7.56
CA TRP A 13 -11.10 -0.81 -6.36
C TRP A 13 -9.60 -0.89 -6.10
N GLY A 14 -9.24 -1.23 -4.87
CA GLY A 14 -7.88 -1.41 -4.43
C GLY A 14 -7.78 -2.49 -3.37
N THR A 15 -6.58 -2.68 -2.88
CA THR A 15 -6.20 -3.68 -1.87
C THR A 15 -5.69 -2.99 -0.61
N SER A 16 -5.55 -3.73 0.49
CA SER A 16 -5.05 -3.20 1.76
C SER A 16 -4.30 -4.29 2.52
N GLU A 17 -3.10 -3.96 2.96
CA GLU A 17 -2.15 -4.88 3.61
C GLU A 17 -1.95 -6.18 2.83
N CYS A 18 -1.87 -6.05 1.50
CA CYS A 18 -1.69 -7.19 0.61
C CYS A 18 -0.22 -7.43 0.26
N LEU A 19 0.14 -8.70 0.13
CA LEU A 19 1.49 -9.08 -0.24
C LEU A 19 1.73 -8.76 -1.73
N PRO A 20 2.95 -8.38 -2.14
CA PRO A 20 3.21 -7.94 -3.50
C PRO A 20 2.80 -8.95 -4.58
N TRP A 21 2.98 -10.24 -4.30
CA TRP A 21 2.62 -11.31 -5.22
C TRP A 21 1.10 -11.51 -5.35
N GLU A 22 0.32 -11.18 -4.32
CA GLU A 22 -1.15 -11.25 -4.38
C GLU A 22 -1.70 -10.14 -5.28
N ILE A 23 -1.14 -8.93 -5.15
CA ILE A 23 -1.49 -7.80 -6.02
C ILE A 23 -1.05 -8.08 -7.46
N LEU A 24 0.13 -8.67 -7.64
CA LEU A 24 0.63 -9.11 -8.95
C LEU A 24 -0.32 -10.13 -9.60
N GLU A 25 -0.72 -11.16 -8.85
CA GLU A 25 -1.64 -12.19 -9.32
C GLU A 25 -3.00 -11.57 -9.69
N ALA A 26 -3.54 -10.68 -8.86
CA ALA A 26 -4.78 -9.97 -9.15
C ALA A 26 -4.69 -9.15 -10.46
N CYS A 27 -3.57 -8.47 -10.69
CA CYS A 27 -3.32 -7.73 -11.93
C CYS A 27 -3.26 -8.66 -13.16
N GLU A 28 -2.54 -9.78 -13.08
CA GLU A 28 -2.40 -10.73 -14.18
C GLU A 28 -3.72 -11.45 -14.49
N ILE A 29 -4.51 -11.80 -13.47
CA ILE A 29 -5.85 -12.37 -13.66
C ILE A 29 -6.76 -11.34 -14.34
N ALA A 30 -6.74 -10.09 -13.88
CA ALA A 30 -7.53 -9.02 -14.48
C ALA A 30 -7.17 -8.81 -15.95
N ASP A 31 -5.88 -8.83 -16.29
CA ASP A 31 -5.41 -8.69 -17.68
C ASP A 31 -5.86 -9.82 -18.60
N ARG A 32 -5.70 -11.06 -18.13
CA ARG A 32 -6.09 -12.24 -18.90
C ARG A 32 -7.59 -12.29 -19.18
N LEU A 33 -8.40 -11.77 -18.27
CA LEU A 33 -9.86 -11.84 -18.32
C LEU A 33 -10.52 -10.54 -18.80
N GLY A 34 -9.75 -9.48 -19.07
CA GLY A 34 -10.29 -8.18 -19.44
C GLY A 34 -11.06 -7.48 -18.32
N LEU A 35 -10.70 -7.74 -17.05
CA LEU A 35 -11.33 -7.15 -15.87
C LEU A 35 -10.59 -5.87 -15.43
N THR A 36 -11.23 -5.09 -14.57
CA THR A 36 -10.61 -3.92 -13.93
C THR A 36 -9.56 -4.37 -12.91
N ARG A 37 -8.31 -3.92 -13.06
CA ARG A 37 -7.21 -4.13 -12.09
C ARG A 37 -7.43 -3.36 -10.78
N PRO A 38 -6.80 -3.78 -9.65
CA PRO A 38 -6.68 -2.89 -8.50
C PRO A 38 -5.82 -1.68 -8.87
N VAL A 39 -6.22 -0.48 -8.45
CA VAL A 39 -5.52 0.77 -8.80
C VAL A 39 -4.73 1.37 -7.66
N VAL A 40 -4.95 0.91 -6.43
CA VAL A 40 -4.31 1.42 -5.22
C VAL A 40 -4.09 0.30 -4.22
N GLU A 41 -2.96 0.33 -3.53
CA GLU A 41 -2.70 -0.44 -2.31
C GLU A 41 -2.71 0.50 -1.11
N GLN A 42 -3.43 0.10 -0.06
CA GLN A 42 -3.34 0.76 1.24
C GLN A 42 -2.39 -0.01 2.15
N SER A 43 -1.16 0.48 2.30
CA SER A 43 -0.14 -0.19 3.11
C SER A 43 0.45 0.77 4.15
N GLN A 44 0.87 0.20 5.28
CA GLN A 44 1.63 0.93 6.30
C GLN A 44 2.92 1.51 5.70
N TYR A 45 3.10 2.81 5.91
CA TYR A 45 4.30 3.52 5.50
C TYR A 45 4.64 4.62 6.49
N ASN A 46 5.77 4.47 7.17
CA ASN A 46 6.30 5.44 8.12
C ASN A 46 7.82 5.25 8.27
N ILE A 47 8.47 5.96 9.18
CA ILE A 47 9.93 5.84 9.35
C ILE A 47 10.38 4.44 9.79
N PHE A 48 9.50 3.67 10.41
CA PHE A 48 9.75 2.33 10.93
C PHE A 48 9.34 1.23 9.98
N GLU A 49 8.27 1.44 9.20
CA GLU A 49 7.81 0.51 8.18
C GLU A 49 7.90 1.14 6.79
N ARG A 50 8.86 0.67 6.01
CA ARG A 50 9.15 1.15 4.65
C ARG A 50 9.30 0.01 3.65
N THR A 51 9.36 -1.23 4.13
CA THR A 51 9.89 -2.36 3.36
C THR A 51 9.04 -2.60 2.12
N ASN A 52 7.72 -2.70 2.33
CA ASN A 52 6.76 -2.98 1.27
C ASN A 52 6.77 -1.87 0.21
N VAL A 53 6.65 -0.62 0.66
CA VAL A 53 6.53 0.55 -0.21
C VAL A 53 7.83 0.86 -0.97
N ASP A 54 8.97 0.89 -0.29
CA ASP A 54 10.22 1.32 -0.90
C ASP A 54 10.86 0.22 -1.76
N PHE A 55 10.61 -1.06 -1.44
CA PHE A 55 11.31 -2.18 -2.06
C PHE A 55 10.37 -3.19 -2.72
N GLU A 56 9.36 -3.69 -2.01
CA GLU A 56 8.59 -4.84 -2.52
C GLU A 56 7.60 -4.48 -3.63
N TYR A 57 7.00 -3.28 -3.59
CA TYR A 57 6.01 -2.83 -4.57
C TYR A 57 6.60 -2.14 -5.80
N VAL A 58 7.94 -2.04 -5.90
CA VAL A 58 8.64 -1.32 -6.97
C VAL A 58 8.21 -1.77 -8.37
N ASP A 59 8.07 -3.07 -8.59
CA ASP A 59 7.65 -3.60 -9.88
C ASP A 59 6.17 -3.37 -10.16
N LEU A 60 5.34 -3.32 -9.11
CA LEU A 60 3.91 -3.01 -9.24
C LEU A 60 3.70 -1.57 -9.70
N TYR A 61 4.48 -0.63 -9.18
CA TYR A 61 4.46 0.76 -9.63
C TYR A 61 4.90 0.90 -11.08
N LYS A 62 5.98 0.22 -11.45
CA LYS A 62 6.55 0.30 -12.81
C LYS A 62 5.61 -0.30 -13.85
N LYS A 63 5.14 -1.53 -13.60
CA LYS A 63 4.39 -2.34 -14.56
C LYS A 63 2.90 -2.00 -14.57
N TYR A 64 2.26 -1.88 -13.40
CA TYR A 64 0.80 -1.72 -13.31
C TYR A 64 0.35 -0.32 -12.91
N LYS A 65 1.28 0.61 -12.62
CA LYS A 65 0.96 1.98 -12.18
C LYS A 65 0.12 1.99 -10.90
N LEU A 66 0.38 1.03 -10.02
CA LEU A 66 -0.29 0.92 -8.73
C LEU A 66 -0.09 2.23 -7.93
N GLY A 67 -1.18 2.81 -7.46
CA GLY A 67 -1.15 3.92 -6.51
C GLY A 67 -0.89 3.42 -5.09
N LEU A 68 -0.47 4.33 -4.21
CA LEU A 68 -0.30 4.04 -2.79
C LEU A 68 -1.17 5.00 -1.98
N SER A 69 -1.89 4.44 -1.00
CA SER A 69 -2.54 5.18 0.07
C SER A 69 -1.95 4.71 1.39
N THR A 70 -1.65 5.63 2.31
CA THR A 70 -1.01 5.28 3.58
C THR A 70 -1.92 5.75 4.71
N PRO A 71 -2.34 4.87 5.64
CA PRO A 71 -3.16 5.30 6.76
C PRO A 71 -2.38 6.29 7.64
N LEU A 72 -3.07 7.33 8.15
CA LEU A 72 -2.43 8.38 8.94
C LEU A 72 -2.10 7.96 10.38
N SER A 73 -2.63 6.84 10.86
CA SER A 73 -2.31 6.31 12.19
C SER A 73 -3.04 4.98 12.44
N GLU A 74 -2.41 3.86 12.13
CA GLU A 74 -2.63 2.66 12.94
C GLU A 74 -1.54 2.64 14.02
N GLY A 75 -1.85 2.18 15.24
CA GLY A 75 -0.84 2.01 16.29
C GLY A 75 -0.30 3.31 16.91
N PHE A 76 -1.13 4.34 17.19
CA PHE A 76 -0.68 5.61 17.80
C PHE A 76 0.21 5.40 19.06
N GLU A 77 -0.16 4.48 19.94
CA GLU A 77 0.63 4.18 21.14
C GLU A 77 2.00 3.55 20.82
N GLU A 78 2.05 2.63 19.86
CA GLU A 78 3.31 2.06 19.37
C GLU A 78 4.18 3.11 18.70
N HIS A 79 3.58 4.01 17.92
CA HIS A 79 4.28 5.13 17.30
C HIS A 79 4.84 6.12 18.32
N VAL A 80 4.11 6.42 19.40
CA VAL A 80 4.62 7.24 20.51
C VAL A 80 5.80 6.55 21.19
N ALA A 81 5.66 5.26 21.51
CA ALA A 81 6.74 4.49 22.13
C ALA A 81 7.98 4.40 21.24
N MET A 82 7.81 4.40 19.92
CA MET A 82 8.92 4.33 18.97
C MET A 82 9.52 5.71 18.69
N ALA A 83 8.73 6.78 18.71
CA ALA A 83 9.22 8.16 18.68
C ALA A 83 10.11 8.49 19.88
N ASP A 84 9.76 7.99 21.07
CA ASP A 84 10.60 8.13 22.27
C ASP A 84 11.98 7.48 22.09
N LYS A 85 12.06 6.36 21.36
CA LYS A 85 13.34 5.71 21.04
C LYS A 85 14.20 6.52 20.07
N LEU A 86 13.58 7.33 19.20
CA LEU A 86 14.29 8.18 18.24
C LEU A 86 14.74 9.51 18.84
N ARG A 87 14.19 9.92 20.00
CA ARG A 87 14.48 11.21 20.64
C ARG A 87 15.99 11.49 20.81
N PRO A 88 16.82 10.54 21.27
CA PRO A 88 18.27 10.77 21.38
C PRO A 88 18.96 11.06 20.05
N ILE A 89 18.51 10.41 18.97
CA ILE A 89 19.07 10.60 17.61
C ILE A 89 18.68 11.98 17.07
N ALA A 90 17.43 12.40 17.31
CA ALA A 90 16.97 13.74 16.94
C ALA A 90 17.74 14.84 17.70
N GLU A 91 18.00 14.63 19.01
CA GLU A 91 18.81 15.54 19.83
C GLU A 91 20.27 15.64 19.33
N GLU A 92 20.84 14.55 18.80
CA GLU A 92 22.19 14.54 18.21
C GLU A 92 22.25 15.19 16.82
N ALA A 93 21.15 15.12 16.07
CA ALA A 93 21.07 15.62 14.69
C ALA A 93 20.82 17.15 14.59
N GLY A 94 20.37 17.79 15.69
CA GLY A 94 20.08 19.23 15.76
C GLY A 94 18.64 19.59 15.43
#